data_AF-A0A015MF13-F1
#
_entry.id   AF-A0A015MF13-F1
#
_cell.length_a   1.000
_cell.length_b   1.000
_cell.length_c   1.000
_cell.angle_alpha   90.00
_cell.angle_beta   90.00
_cell.angle_gamma   90.00
#
_symmetry.space_group_name_H-M   'P 1'
#
loop_
_entity.id
_entity.type
_entity.pdbx_description
1 polymer ?
#
loop_
_entity_poly.entity_id
_entity_poly.type
_entity_poly.pdbx_seq_one_letter_code
_entity_poly.pdbx_strand_id
1 'polypeptide(L)'
;MTTVTKETFKIPKGKSGYIIGPSFSNLNRIKVNSGANIQINGKRNQPCQAIITGTVEQRKKAIKLLQESLLRSNSFSPIIGFILLDEPNNNFGSKLLLFNKIPNDDNYSDFKYNDVKTYNKYTLEIIPSTTTLQLPSPKNNKLSISGISGKLYSFNTISKLHTCMNEIIEQITFKNFSQKTLIENEFRLKINFGIELFTKIDQTIINLLEWHELKRGHKGITTAFRHDISFFDERKIEKLKRIFGFKEINMNNEVEDKERYLITILYKVKDKKNKFKLRWNVDEGRWKIMKSTENISRQAIIDIVSGRNELPDLRFLLKSQHRSSSINEKYCNTINNLQKSTNFLKRINSINNNKENSSNYNDKMYFRQEDFDGIFNCTGIRQSIIKKQLINDKYRIDFISTLQDEDGIETSENTVNLINLSWISSSSLSECESIATMNPNNSKFSNSIIESINYARKISKTI
;
A
#
# COMPACT_ATOMS: atom_id res chain seq x y z
N MET A 1 33.28 40.35 7.49
CA MET A 1 32.75 39.30 8.40
C MET A 1 31.26 39.14 8.15
N THR A 2 30.83 38.11 7.40
CA THR A 2 29.41 37.82 7.16
C THR A 2 28.80 37.18 8.40
N THR A 3 27.85 37.86 9.03
CA THR A 3 27.07 37.34 10.16
C THR A 3 26.31 36.08 9.72
N VAL A 4 26.75 34.91 10.18
CA VAL A 4 26.06 33.65 9.96
C VAL A 4 24.74 33.68 10.75
N THR A 5 23.67 34.11 10.10
CA THR A 5 22.33 34.13 10.68
C THR A 5 21.85 32.71 10.90
N LYS A 6 21.51 32.38 12.16
CA LYS A 6 21.04 31.07 12.60
C LYS A 6 19.53 31.12 12.82
N GLU A 7 18.84 30.08 12.41
CA GLU A 7 17.40 29.92 12.63
C GLU A 7 17.15 28.62 13.40
N THR A 8 16.19 28.63 14.32
CA THR A 8 15.90 27.47 15.17
C THR A 8 14.52 26.91 14.87
N PHE A 9 14.45 25.59 14.72
CA PHE A 9 13.21 24.86 14.48
C PHE A 9 12.95 23.88 15.61
N LYS A 10 11.86 24.07 16.35
CA LYS A 10 11.48 23.22 17.48
C LYS A 10 10.98 21.86 16.99
N ILE A 11 11.53 20.78 17.55
CA ILE A 11 11.15 19.40 17.24
C ILE A 11 10.38 18.83 18.43
N PRO A 12 9.12 18.39 18.24
CA PRO A 12 8.34 17.78 19.31
C PRO A 12 9.00 16.53 19.91
N LYS A 13 8.75 16.29 21.20
CA LYS A 13 9.28 15.14 21.93
C LYS A 13 8.98 13.83 21.19
N GLY A 14 10.00 12.99 21.01
CA GLY A 14 9.87 11.68 20.36
C GLY A 14 9.80 11.71 18.82
N LYS A 15 9.76 12.89 18.19
CA LYS A 15 9.67 13.03 16.73
C LYS A 15 11.01 13.24 16.02
N SER A 16 12.11 13.44 16.77
CA SER A 16 13.45 13.65 16.21
C SER A 16 13.94 12.48 15.35
N GLY A 17 13.50 11.25 15.63
CA GLY A 17 13.84 10.08 14.82
C GLY A 17 13.34 10.16 13.36
N TYR A 18 12.22 10.82 13.10
CA TYR A 18 11.67 10.99 11.75
C TYR A 18 12.45 12.02 10.93
N ILE A 19 13.01 13.03 11.61
CA ILE A 19 13.87 14.03 10.97
C ILE A 19 15.26 13.45 10.71
N ILE A 20 15.86 12.78 11.70
CA ILE A 20 17.22 12.23 11.59
C ILE A 20 17.24 11.11 10.54
N GLY A 21 16.29 10.19 10.63
CA GLY A 21 16.23 9.03 9.76
C GLY A 21 17.39 8.05 9.95
N PRO A 22 17.36 6.93 9.20
CA PRO A 22 18.38 5.90 9.20
C PRO A 22 19.81 6.37 9.01
N SER A 23 20.72 6.20 9.97
CA SER A 23 22.13 6.64 9.79
C SER A 23 22.25 8.09 9.29
N PHE A 24 21.38 8.98 9.80
CA PHE A 24 21.24 10.37 9.36
C PHE A 24 20.76 10.55 7.91
N SER A 25 20.22 9.53 7.24
CA SER A 25 19.86 9.59 5.81
C SER A 25 18.83 10.66 5.49
N ASN A 26 17.77 10.77 6.29
CA ASN A 26 16.77 11.81 6.05
C ASN A 26 17.34 13.19 6.37
N LEU A 27 18.13 13.33 7.44
CA LEU A 27 18.81 14.58 7.75
C LEU A 27 19.79 15.00 6.65
N ASN A 28 20.55 14.05 6.11
CA ASN A 28 21.50 14.28 5.02
C ASN A 28 20.77 14.64 3.72
N ARG A 29 19.66 13.96 3.41
CA ARG A 29 18.78 14.34 2.31
C ARG A 29 18.27 15.77 2.47
N ILE A 30 17.85 16.16 3.67
CA ILE A 30 17.37 17.52 3.94
C ILE A 30 18.50 18.53 3.76
N LYS A 31 19.70 18.26 4.28
CA LYS A 31 20.89 19.10 4.09
C LYS A 31 21.23 19.28 2.60
N VAL A 32 21.33 18.19 1.85
CA VAL A 32 21.63 18.19 0.41
C VAL A 32 20.56 18.96 -0.36
N ASN A 33 19.28 18.67 -0.12
CA ASN A 33 18.19 19.28 -0.89
C ASN A 33 17.95 20.75 -0.52
N SER A 34 18.21 21.14 0.73
CA SER A 34 18.07 22.53 1.16
C SER A 34 19.30 23.38 0.88
N GLY A 35 20.49 22.79 0.78
CA GLY A 35 21.77 23.51 0.79
C GLY A 35 22.11 24.12 2.16
N ALA A 36 21.26 23.96 3.17
CA ALA A 36 21.50 24.48 4.52
C ALA A 36 22.29 23.46 5.36
N ASN A 37 23.15 23.96 6.24
CA ASN A 37 23.71 23.15 7.30
C ASN A 37 22.73 23.08 8.48
N ILE A 38 22.51 21.86 8.98
CA ILE A 38 21.49 21.56 9.99
C ILE A 38 22.13 20.72 11.11
N GLN A 39 22.09 21.22 12.33
CA GLN A 39 22.53 20.52 13.53
C GLN A 39 21.34 20.29 14.46
N ILE A 40 21.19 19.09 15.01
CA ILE A 40 20.11 18.77 15.95
C ILE A 40 20.70 18.67 17.33
N ASN A 41 20.25 19.55 18.22
CA ASN A 41 20.66 19.57 19.62
C ASN A 41 19.56 18.94 20.49
N GLY A 42 19.97 18.02 21.38
CA GLY A 42 19.12 17.38 22.38
C GLY A 42 19.31 15.86 22.48
N LYS A 43 18.85 15.26 23.58
CA LYS A 43 18.89 13.81 23.81
C LYS A 43 17.66 13.12 23.20
N ARG A 44 17.80 11.84 22.82
CA ARG A 44 16.71 11.01 22.29
C ARG A 44 15.53 11.00 23.29
N ASN A 45 14.29 11.19 22.79
CA ASN A 45 13.06 11.29 23.59
C ASN A 45 12.89 12.56 24.47
N GLN A 46 13.66 13.62 24.24
CA GLN A 46 13.42 14.95 24.81
C GLN A 46 12.98 15.96 23.73
N PRO A 47 12.43 17.13 24.09
CA PRO A 47 12.30 18.24 23.14
C PRO A 47 13.68 18.57 22.55
N CYS A 48 13.79 18.53 21.23
CA CYS A 48 15.03 18.83 20.52
C CYS A 48 14.83 20.07 19.64
N GLN A 49 15.93 20.68 19.21
CA GLN A 49 15.87 21.79 18.26
C GLN A 49 16.84 21.53 17.10
N ALA A 50 16.40 21.83 15.88
CA ALA A 50 17.29 21.93 14.74
C ALA A 50 17.80 23.37 14.64
N ILE A 51 19.11 23.53 14.66
CA ILE A 51 19.82 24.78 14.36
C ILE A 51 20.17 24.74 12.88
N ILE A 52 19.68 25.73 12.14
CA ILE A 52 19.77 25.80 10.69
C ILE A 52 20.60 27.02 10.31
N THR A 53 21.63 26.82 9.50
CA THR A 53 22.55 27.87 9.03
C THR A 53 22.71 27.78 7.52
N GLY A 54 22.68 28.92 6.84
CA GLY A 54 22.71 29.03 5.39
C GLY A 54 22.10 30.36 4.94
N THR A 55 21.88 30.56 3.64
CA THR A 55 21.14 31.73 3.13
C THR A 55 19.66 31.69 3.55
N VAL A 56 18.96 32.83 3.47
CA VAL A 56 17.52 32.93 3.82
C VAL A 56 16.68 31.86 3.09
N GLU A 57 16.92 31.68 1.80
CA GLU A 57 16.18 30.71 0.99
C GLU A 57 16.55 29.25 1.32
N GLN A 58 17.83 28.97 1.61
CA GLN A 58 18.25 27.65 2.10
C GLN A 58 17.59 27.31 3.44
N ARG A 59 17.49 28.28 4.36
CA ARG A 59 16.86 28.07 5.67
C ARG A 59 15.35 27.85 5.57
N LYS A 60 14.64 28.66 4.77
CA LYS A 60 13.20 28.45 4.49
C LYS A 60 12.95 27.06 3.88
N LYS A 61 13.77 26.65 2.91
CA LYS A 61 13.69 25.33 2.27
C LYS A 61 13.96 24.20 3.26
N ALA A 62 14.94 24.36 4.14
CA ALA A 62 15.23 23.41 5.22
C ALA A 62 14.06 23.27 6.21
N ILE A 63 13.47 24.39 6.66
CA ILE A 63 12.31 24.39 7.57
C ILE A 63 11.13 23.66 6.93
N LYS A 64 10.84 23.93 5.65
CA LYS A 64 9.77 23.23 4.91
C LYS A 64 10.00 21.71 4.88
N LEU A 65 11.21 21.26 4.55
CA LEU A 65 11.57 19.84 4.51
C LEU A 65 11.55 19.16 5.90
N LEU A 66 11.89 19.90 6.96
CA LEU A 66 11.77 19.46 8.35
C LEU A 66 10.29 19.30 8.76
N GLN A 67 9.44 20.26 8.40
CA GLN A 67 7.99 20.18 8.61
C GLN A 67 7.37 19.02 7.83
N GLU A 68 7.73 18.81 6.57
CA GLU A 68 7.29 17.65 5.77
C GLU A 68 7.66 16.32 6.44
N SER A 69 8.87 16.23 7.00
CA SER A 69 9.34 15.03 7.73
C SER A 69 8.54 14.80 9.02
N LEU A 70 8.14 15.87 9.70
CA LEU A 70 7.23 15.79 10.85
C LEU A 70 5.79 15.48 10.44
N LEU A 71 5.29 15.98 9.31
CA LEU A 71 3.93 15.67 8.83
C LEU A 71 3.80 14.22 8.39
N ARG A 72 4.84 13.61 7.82
CA ARG A 72 4.90 12.15 7.59
C ARG A 72 4.72 11.36 8.89
N SER A 73 5.12 11.90 10.03
CA SER A 73 4.95 11.28 11.35
C SER A 73 3.51 11.34 11.90
N ASN A 74 2.59 12.06 11.24
CA ASN A 74 1.15 12.07 11.58
C ASN A 74 0.36 11.01 10.81
N SER A 75 1.00 10.30 9.87
CA SER A 75 0.47 9.00 9.42
C SER A 75 0.80 7.98 10.51
N PHE A 76 -0.14 7.78 11.43
CA PHE A 76 -0.19 6.58 12.24
C PHE A 76 -0.43 5.42 11.28
N SER A 77 0.62 4.96 10.60
CA SER A 77 0.62 3.63 10.01
C SER A 77 1.19 2.73 11.09
N PRO A 78 0.36 2.04 11.90
CA PRO A 78 0.85 0.88 12.58
C PRO A 78 1.27 -0.08 11.46
N ILE A 79 2.57 -0.11 11.19
CA ILE A 79 3.15 -1.18 10.40
C ILE A 79 3.28 -2.31 11.41
N ILE A 80 2.17 -3.02 11.59
CA ILE A 80 2.14 -4.17 12.49
C ILE A 80 3.08 -5.22 11.92
N GLY A 81 3.78 -5.92 12.82
CA GLY A 81 4.66 -7.02 12.46
C GLY A 81 3.90 -8.14 11.77
N PHE A 82 4.61 -9.23 11.51
CA PHE A 82 4.08 -10.34 10.76
C PHE A 82 3.16 -11.21 11.63
N ILE A 83 1.93 -11.43 11.18
CA ILE A 83 0.97 -12.34 11.84
C ILE A 83 1.03 -13.67 11.11
N LEU A 84 1.18 -14.80 11.80
CA LEU A 84 1.05 -16.10 11.14
C LEU A 84 -0.43 -16.46 10.93
N LEU A 85 -0.78 -17.03 9.78
CA LEU A 85 -2.16 -17.40 9.42
C LEU A 85 -2.69 -18.55 10.28
N ASP A 86 -1.80 -19.49 10.59
CA ASP A 86 -2.00 -20.60 11.51
C ASP A 86 -1.11 -20.40 12.73
N GLU A 87 -1.70 -20.04 13.87
CA GLU A 87 -1.11 -20.36 15.18
C GLU A 87 -1.71 -21.70 15.59
N PRO A 88 -0.97 -22.81 15.46
CA PRO A 88 -1.42 -24.07 16.02
C PRO A 88 -1.35 -23.99 17.54
N ASN A 89 -2.42 -24.42 18.21
CA ASN A 89 -2.59 -24.47 19.67
C ASN A 89 -1.31 -24.83 20.45
N ASN A 90 -1.06 -24.09 21.54
CA ASN A 90 -0.31 -24.34 22.78
C ASN A 90 1.04 -25.11 22.82
N ASN A 91 1.53 -25.74 21.75
CA ASN A 91 2.82 -26.46 21.73
C ASN A 91 3.92 -25.63 21.03
N PHE A 92 4.13 -24.40 21.52
CA PHE A 92 4.90 -23.34 20.84
C PHE A 92 6.43 -23.46 20.92
N GLY A 93 7.00 -24.32 21.77
CA GLY A 93 8.44 -24.33 22.02
C GLY A 93 9.32 -24.87 20.88
N SER A 94 8.76 -25.66 19.95
CA SER A 94 9.58 -26.51 19.05
C SER A 94 9.44 -26.25 17.56
N LYS A 95 8.60 -25.29 17.12
CA LYS A 95 8.42 -25.00 15.69
C LYS A 95 9.45 -23.99 15.21
N LEU A 96 10.14 -24.36 14.13
CA LEU A 96 11.09 -23.52 13.42
C LEU A 96 10.44 -22.87 12.20
N LEU A 97 10.91 -21.69 11.85
CA LEU A 97 10.56 -20.96 10.65
C LEU A 97 11.80 -20.86 9.78
N LEU A 98 11.64 -21.13 8.49
CA LEU A 98 12.69 -21.09 7.49
C LEU A 98 12.42 -19.95 6.51
N PHE A 99 13.39 -19.06 6.34
CA PHE A 99 13.44 -18.10 5.26
C PHE A 99 14.03 -18.77 4.02
N ASN A 100 13.17 -19.14 3.07
CA ASN A 100 13.57 -19.73 1.81
C ASN A 100 14.01 -18.64 0.84
N LYS A 101 15.26 -18.71 0.39
CA LYS A 101 15.78 -17.77 -0.60
C LYS A 101 15.08 -18.00 -1.94
N ILE A 102 14.60 -16.91 -2.55
CA ILE A 102 14.06 -16.93 -3.89
C ILE A 102 15.24 -16.78 -4.86
N PRO A 103 15.38 -17.66 -5.88
CA PRO A 103 16.39 -17.49 -6.92
C PRO A 103 16.20 -16.15 -7.63
N ASN A 104 17.30 -15.50 -8.01
CA ASN A 104 17.27 -14.19 -8.68
C ASN A 104 16.78 -14.25 -10.15
N ASP A 105 16.23 -15.37 -10.60
CA ASP A 105 15.72 -15.59 -11.97
C ASP A 105 14.36 -14.92 -12.20
N ASP A 106 14.16 -13.73 -11.65
CA ASP A 106 13.00 -12.92 -11.97
C ASP A 106 13.18 -12.39 -13.41
N ASN A 107 12.69 -13.15 -14.40
CA ASN A 107 12.26 -12.65 -15.72
C ASN A 107 11.11 -11.60 -15.61
N TYR A 108 10.83 -11.12 -14.41
CA TYR A 108 9.87 -10.10 -14.07
C TYR A 108 10.62 -8.81 -13.76
N SER A 109 10.38 -7.79 -14.57
CA SER A 109 10.97 -6.45 -14.46
C SER A 109 10.48 -5.71 -13.21
N ASP A 110 10.91 -6.15 -12.04
CA ASP A 110 10.61 -5.50 -10.76
C ASP A 110 11.67 -4.45 -10.44
N PHE A 111 11.25 -3.19 -10.48
CA PHE A 111 11.86 -2.01 -9.85
C PHE A 111 13.35 -1.77 -10.12
N LYS A 112 13.67 -1.18 -11.29
CA LYS A 112 14.97 -0.52 -11.52
C LYS A 112 15.07 0.78 -10.71
N TYR A 113 15.29 0.66 -9.40
CA TYR A 113 15.96 1.73 -8.67
C TYR A 113 17.47 1.55 -8.88
N ASN A 114 18.04 2.39 -9.74
CA ASN A 114 19.49 2.52 -9.86
C ASN A 114 20.06 2.85 -8.46
N ASP A 115 21.11 2.12 -8.05
CA ASP A 115 21.90 2.27 -6.82
C ASP A 115 21.40 1.68 -5.47
N VAL A 116 20.82 0.48 -5.46
CA VAL A 116 20.60 -0.25 -4.19
C VAL A 116 21.23 -1.63 -4.23
N LYS A 117 22.13 -1.93 -3.27
CA LYS A 117 22.61 -3.29 -2.98
C LYS A 117 21.45 -4.28 -3.12
N THR A 118 21.55 -5.22 -4.06
CA THR A 118 20.56 -6.26 -4.27
C THR A 118 20.56 -7.19 -3.07
N TYR A 119 19.59 -7.00 -2.17
CA TYR A 119 19.37 -7.91 -1.06
C TYR A 119 18.68 -9.17 -1.59
N ASN A 120 19.14 -10.34 -1.14
CA ASN A 120 18.41 -11.58 -1.36
C ASN A 120 16.96 -11.43 -0.85
N LYS A 121 16.01 -11.89 -1.65
CA LYS A 121 14.58 -11.98 -1.29
C LYS A 121 14.31 -13.37 -0.70
N TYR A 122 13.48 -13.42 0.33
CA TYR A 122 13.10 -14.65 1.00
C TYR A 122 11.58 -14.75 1.14
N THR A 123 11.04 -15.96 1.06
CA THR A 123 9.70 -16.33 1.57
C THR A 123 9.85 -16.99 2.94
N LEU A 124 8.74 -17.17 3.68
CA LEU A 124 8.75 -17.85 4.99
C LEU A 124 8.00 -19.18 4.90
N GLU A 125 8.61 -20.23 5.43
CA GLU A 125 8.00 -21.56 5.58
C GLU A 125 8.06 -22.02 7.04
N ILE A 126 6.98 -22.59 7.54
CA ILE A 126 6.92 -23.21 8.86
C ILE A 126 7.41 -24.65 8.73
N ILE A 127 8.52 -24.99 9.39
CA ILE A 127 9.05 -26.35 9.38
C ILE A 127 8.13 -27.24 10.23
N PRO A 128 7.60 -28.35 9.68
CA PRO A 128 6.85 -29.34 10.46
C PRO A 128 7.70 -29.93 11.58
N SER A 129 7.08 -30.20 12.73
CA SER A 129 7.74 -30.71 13.94
C SER A 129 8.37 -32.11 13.80
N THR A 130 8.25 -32.77 12.65
CA THR A 130 8.87 -34.06 12.33
C THR A 130 10.32 -33.94 11.84
N THR A 131 10.79 -32.72 11.55
CA THR A 131 12.16 -32.48 11.06
C THR A 131 13.09 -32.19 12.24
N THR A 132 13.90 -33.17 12.62
CA THR A 132 14.94 -33.02 13.66
C THR A 132 16.04 -32.09 13.18
N LEU A 133 16.02 -30.84 13.65
CA LEU A 133 17.14 -29.90 13.57
C LEU A 133 17.65 -29.66 15.00
N GLN A 134 18.96 -29.78 15.22
CA GLN A 134 19.58 -29.45 16.50
C GLN A 134 19.48 -27.93 16.75
N LEU A 135 18.75 -27.52 17.79
CA LEU A 135 18.58 -26.11 18.17
C LEU A 135 19.64 -25.64 19.19
N PRO A 136 20.03 -24.35 19.14
CA PRO A 136 20.62 -23.66 20.28
C PRO A 136 19.61 -23.51 21.44
N SER A 137 20.11 -23.50 22.68
CA SER A 137 19.28 -23.45 23.88
C SER A 137 18.49 -22.13 24.02
N PRO A 138 17.21 -22.18 24.44
CA PRO A 138 16.40 -20.99 24.62
C PRO A 138 16.92 -20.17 25.80
N LYS A 139 17.17 -18.87 25.59
CA LYS A 139 17.41 -17.92 26.69
C LYS A 139 16.06 -17.47 27.25
N ASN A 140 15.80 -17.81 28.51
CA ASN A 140 14.62 -17.40 29.27
C ASN A 140 14.45 -15.87 29.28
N ASN A 141 13.50 -15.35 28.51
CA ASN A 141 13.08 -13.96 28.58
C ASN A 141 11.55 -13.89 28.71
N LYS A 142 11.07 -13.24 29.79
CA LYS A 142 9.65 -12.97 30.03
C LYS A 142 9.12 -11.97 28.98
N LEU A 143 7.98 -12.29 28.36
CA LEU A 143 7.18 -11.33 27.62
C LEU A 143 6.80 -10.16 28.54
N SER A 144 7.24 -8.94 28.22
CA SER A 144 6.79 -7.73 28.90
C SER A 144 5.90 -6.91 27.98
N ILE A 145 4.68 -6.62 28.44
CA ILE A 145 3.78 -5.64 27.84
C ILE A 145 4.02 -4.35 28.60
N SER A 146 4.74 -3.40 28.00
CA SER A 146 4.87 -2.05 28.56
C SER A 146 4.44 -0.99 27.55
N GLY A 147 3.33 -0.32 27.86
CA GLY A 147 3.04 1.07 27.50
C GLY A 147 2.77 1.36 26.02
N ILE A 148 1.49 1.37 25.63
CA ILE A 148 0.98 1.85 24.34
C ILE A 148 1.03 3.39 24.31
N SER A 149 2.25 3.95 24.35
CA SER A 149 2.47 5.37 24.11
C SER A 149 3.54 5.54 23.03
N GLY A 150 3.08 5.88 21.82
CA GLY A 150 3.92 6.53 20.82
C GLY A 150 5.12 5.74 20.27
N LYS A 151 4.92 4.47 19.88
CA LYS A 151 5.71 3.70 18.89
C LYS A 151 5.13 2.29 18.79
N LEU A 152 4.30 1.98 17.79
CA LEU A 152 3.99 0.59 17.45
C LEU A 152 5.19 -0.03 16.73
N TYR A 153 6.11 -0.60 17.51
CA TYR A 153 7.19 -1.46 17.03
C TYR A 153 7.36 -2.66 17.97
N SER A 154 6.40 -3.59 17.93
CA SER A 154 6.56 -5.03 18.22
C SER A 154 5.18 -5.67 18.39
N PHE A 155 5.14 -6.99 18.22
CA PHE A 155 4.11 -7.95 18.68
C PHE A 155 3.22 -8.61 17.60
N ASN A 156 3.31 -9.94 17.59
CA ASN A 156 2.41 -10.92 17.00
C ASN A 156 1.46 -11.46 18.08
N THR A 157 0.25 -11.79 17.68
CA THR A 157 -0.50 -13.02 18.01
C THR A 157 -1.81 -12.94 17.23
N ILE A 158 -2.33 -14.07 16.72
CA ILE A 158 -3.70 -14.14 16.20
C ILE A 158 -4.68 -13.73 17.31
N SER A 159 -4.38 -14.08 18.57
CA SER A 159 -5.19 -13.70 19.74
C SER A 159 -5.27 -12.19 19.97
N LYS A 160 -4.30 -11.41 19.48
CA LYS A 160 -4.31 -9.93 19.56
C LYS A 160 -4.76 -9.24 18.28
N LEU A 161 -5.04 -9.96 17.19
CA LEU A 161 -5.56 -9.36 15.97
C LEU A 161 -6.84 -8.58 16.27
N HIS A 162 -7.75 -9.16 17.07
CA HIS A 162 -8.98 -8.48 17.48
C HIS A 162 -8.69 -7.20 18.29
N THR A 163 -7.84 -7.28 19.32
CA THR A 163 -7.41 -6.11 20.11
C THR A 163 -6.76 -5.03 19.23
N CYS A 164 -5.95 -5.43 18.26
CA CYS A 164 -5.28 -4.52 17.34
C CYS A 164 -6.29 -3.83 16.42
N MET A 165 -7.26 -4.57 15.89
CA MET A 165 -8.33 -3.99 15.08
C MET A 165 -9.17 -3.01 15.91
N ASN A 166 -9.50 -3.35 17.16
CA ASN A 166 -10.23 -2.46 18.05
C ASN A 166 -9.46 -1.16 18.32
N GLU A 167 -8.15 -1.23 18.58
CA GLU A 167 -7.33 -0.01 18.76
C GLU A 167 -7.27 0.84 17.48
N ILE A 168 -7.14 0.22 16.29
CA ILE A 168 -7.17 0.95 15.01
C ILE A 168 -8.52 1.67 14.86
N ILE A 169 -9.62 0.97 15.15
CA ILE A 169 -10.98 1.51 15.07
C ILE A 169 -11.15 2.66 16.07
N GLU A 170 -10.78 2.47 17.33
CA GLU A 170 -10.86 3.51 18.37
C GLU A 170 -10.05 4.76 18.01
N GLN A 171 -8.86 4.59 17.43
CA GLN A 171 -8.05 5.73 16.99
C GLN A 171 -8.70 6.50 15.85
N ILE A 172 -9.38 5.79 14.94
CA ILE A 172 -10.13 6.37 13.85
C ILE A 172 -11.37 7.11 14.38
N THR A 173 -12.11 6.53 15.32
CA THR A 173 -13.38 7.08 15.81
C THR A 173 -13.22 8.17 16.86
N PHE A 174 -12.18 8.13 17.71
CA PHE A 174 -12.08 8.99 18.89
C PHE A 174 -10.84 9.90 18.97
N LYS A 175 -9.66 9.48 18.49
CA LYS A 175 -8.39 10.16 18.87
C LYS A 175 -7.80 11.12 17.82
N ASN A 176 -8.05 10.91 16.52
CA ASN A 176 -7.29 11.60 15.47
C ASN A 176 -8.11 12.50 14.53
N PHE A 177 -9.44 12.48 14.63
CA PHE A 177 -10.29 13.27 13.76
C PHE A 177 -11.15 14.20 14.61
N SER A 178 -11.15 15.49 14.30
CA SER A 178 -12.21 16.35 14.82
C SER A 178 -13.55 15.84 14.30
N GLN A 179 -14.64 16.05 15.03
CA GLN A 179 -15.97 15.58 14.63
C GLN A 179 -16.36 16.01 13.20
N LYS A 180 -15.91 17.21 12.78
CA LYS A 180 -16.04 17.71 11.40
C LYS A 180 -15.25 16.87 10.38
N THR A 181 -14.02 16.48 10.71
CA THR A 181 -13.13 15.68 9.85
C THR A 181 -13.56 14.21 9.76
N LEU A 182 -14.26 13.67 10.76
CA LEU A 182 -14.90 12.34 10.72
C LEU A 182 -16.08 12.30 9.75
N ILE A 183 -16.90 13.34 9.74
CA ILE A 183 -18.09 13.44 8.88
C ILE A 183 -17.69 13.50 7.40
N GLU A 184 -16.59 14.19 7.08
CA GLU A 184 -16.15 14.41 5.69
C GLU A 184 -15.29 13.28 5.10
N ASN A 185 -14.77 12.35 5.91
CA ASN A 185 -13.86 11.30 5.44
C ASN A 185 -14.57 9.95 5.25
N GLU A 186 -14.29 9.33 4.11
CA GLU A 186 -14.63 7.94 3.84
C GLU A 186 -13.40 7.04 4.02
N PHE A 187 -13.64 5.81 4.43
CA PHE A 187 -12.58 4.81 4.54
C PHE A 187 -12.74 3.76 3.45
N ARG A 188 -11.63 3.30 2.90
CA ARG A 188 -11.56 2.22 1.93
C ARG A 188 -10.81 1.04 2.52
N LEU A 189 -11.49 -0.09 2.56
CA LEU A 189 -10.93 -1.39 2.91
C LEU A 189 -10.45 -2.11 1.63
N LYS A 190 -9.24 -2.66 1.67
CA LYS A 190 -8.69 -3.52 0.61
C LYS A 190 -7.95 -4.71 1.22
N ILE A 191 -8.31 -5.92 0.82
CA ILE A 191 -7.63 -7.16 1.20
C ILE A 191 -7.08 -7.80 -0.07
N ASN A 192 -5.77 -8.05 -0.09
CA ASN A 192 -5.07 -8.65 -1.22
C ASN A 192 -4.57 -10.04 -0.85
N PHE A 193 -4.54 -10.93 -1.83
CA PHE A 193 -3.83 -12.20 -1.76
C PHE A 193 -2.50 -12.09 -2.52
N GLY A 194 -1.46 -12.75 -2.02
CA GLY A 194 -0.12 -12.70 -2.58
C GLY A 194 0.91 -13.39 -1.70
N ILE A 195 2.15 -12.93 -1.74
CA ILE A 195 3.28 -13.45 -0.97
C ILE A 195 4.01 -12.26 -0.33
N GLU A 196 4.27 -12.35 0.96
CA GLU A 196 5.16 -11.45 1.67
C GLU A 196 6.61 -11.88 1.44
N LEU A 197 7.38 -10.95 0.89
CA LEU A 197 8.80 -11.10 0.61
C LEU A 197 9.61 -10.39 1.68
N PHE A 198 10.63 -11.07 2.19
CA PHE A 198 11.50 -10.57 3.24
C PHE A 198 12.90 -10.31 2.69
N THR A 199 13.54 -9.25 3.16
CA THR A 199 14.91 -8.87 2.81
C THR A 199 15.63 -8.38 4.06
N LYS A 200 16.97 -8.42 4.04
CA LYS A 200 17.83 -8.17 5.22
C LYS A 200 17.58 -9.22 6.31
N ILE A 201 17.61 -10.48 5.90
CA ILE A 201 17.54 -11.64 6.79
C ILE A 201 18.97 -12.03 7.15
N ASP A 202 19.28 -11.96 8.45
CA ASP A 202 20.59 -12.34 9.00
C ASP A 202 20.63 -13.84 9.35
N GLN A 203 19.51 -14.39 9.83
CA GLN A 203 19.35 -15.79 10.19
C GLN A 203 18.21 -16.40 9.37
N THR A 204 18.52 -17.43 8.59
CA THR A 204 17.53 -18.08 7.73
C THR A 204 16.62 -19.03 8.48
N ILE A 205 17.04 -19.53 9.64
CA ILE A 205 16.21 -20.38 10.50
C ILE A 205 16.05 -19.66 11.84
N ILE A 206 14.81 -19.48 12.27
CA ILE A 206 14.48 -18.86 13.54
C ILE A 206 13.35 -19.64 14.23
N ASN A 207 13.24 -19.53 15.55
CA ASN A 207 12.09 -20.02 16.29
C ASN A 207 10.98 -18.95 16.41
N LEU A 208 9.85 -19.33 16.99
CA LEU A 208 8.70 -18.43 17.17
C LEU A 208 8.99 -17.24 18.10
N LEU A 209 9.84 -17.41 19.13
CA LEU A 209 10.23 -16.31 20.01
C LEU A 209 11.04 -15.26 19.24
N GLU A 210 11.99 -15.70 18.43
CA GLU A 210 12.80 -14.83 17.56
C GLU A 210 11.94 -14.12 16.52
N TRP A 211 10.95 -14.81 15.93
CA TRP A 211 9.97 -14.21 15.04
C TRP A 211 9.19 -13.07 15.69
N HIS A 212 8.80 -13.23 16.97
CA HIS A 212 8.08 -12.21 17.72
C HIS A 212 8.93 -10.95 17.98
N GLU A 213 10.24 -11.08 18.01
CA GLU A 213 11.20 -9.98 18.20
C GLU A 213 11.59 -9.27 16.89
N LEU A 214 11.16 -9.79 15.73
CA LEU A 214 11.47 -9.18 14.44
C LEU A 214 10.84 -7.78 14.32
N LYS A 215 11.71 -6.82 14.01
CA LYS A 215 11.31 -5.43 13.78
C LYS A 215 11.26 -5.17 12.29
N ARG A 216 10.15 -4.60 11.82
CA ARG A 216 10.03 -4.14 10.44
C ARG A 216 10.62 -2.73 10.29
N GLY A 217 11.32 -2.49 9.19
CA GLY A 217 11.81 -1.17 8.82
C GLY A 217 13.27 -0.92 9.24
N HIS A 218 13.58 0.28 9.71
CA HIS A 218 14.97 0.69 9.91
C HIS A 218 15.68 -0.13 11.01
N LYS A 219 16.82 -0.75 10.65
CA LYS A 219 17.60 -1.71 11.46
C LYS A 219 16.91 -3.05 11.73
N GLY A 220 15.89 -3.39 10.95
CA GLY A 220 15.30 -4.71 10.96
C GLY A 220 14.95 -5.15 9.55
N ILE A 221 13.98 -6.05 9.44
CA ILE A 221 13.60 -6.67 8.20
C ILE A 221 12.86 -5.66 7.31
N THR A 222 13.20 -5.65 6.03
CA THR A 222 12.47 -4.90 5.01
C THR A 222 11.62 -5.86 4.21
N THR A 223 10.38 -5.49 3.90
CA THR A 223 9.49 -6.38 3.18
C THR A 223 8.76 -5.72 2.02
N ALA A 224 8.35 -6.57 1.09
CA ALA A 224 7.49 -6.25 -0.04
C ALA A 224 6.36 -7.29 -0.09
N PHE A 225 5.22 -6.94 -0.67
CA PHE A 225 4.17 -7.92 -0.93
C PHE A 225 4.03 -8.04 -2.42
N ARG A 226 4.36 -9.23 -2.91
CA ARG A 226 4.21 -9.59 -4.30
C ARG A 226 2.81 -10.14 -4.49
N HIS A 227 2.06 -9.56 -5.41
CA HIS A 227 0.81 -10.15 -5.81
C HIS A 227 1.06 -11.37 -6.67
N ASP A 228 0.27 -12.41 -6.47
CA ASP A 228 0.47 -13.67 -7.17
C ASP A 228 -0.88 -14.32 -7.45
N ILE A 229 -1.24 -14.35 -8.74
CA ILE A 229 -2.50 -14.91 -9.21
C ILE A 229 -2.45 -16.44 -9.28
N SER A 230 -1.26 -17.05 -9.22
CA SER A 230 -1.10 -18.51 -9.30
C SER A 230 -1.75 -19.24 -8.12
N PHE A 231 -1.99 -18.56 -6.99
CA PHE A 231 -2.79 -19.07 -5.88
C PHE A 231 -4.27 -19.28 -6.23
N PHE A 232 -4.72 -18.93 -7.43
CA PHE A 232 -6.10 -19.04 -7.88
C PHE A 232 -6.17 -19.70 -9.26
N ASP A 233 -5.55 -20.86 -9.40
CA ASP A 233 -5.79 -21.74 -10.55
C ASP A 233 -7.25 -22.20 -10.65
N GLU A 234 -7.61 -22.88 -11.74
CA GLU A 234 -8.99 -23.35 -11.98
C GLU A 234 -9.50 -24.29 -10.89
N ARG A 235 -8.64 -25.15 -10.32
CA ARG A 235 -9.04 -26.07 -9.24
C ARG A 235 -9.38 -25.30 -7.97
N LYS A 236 -8.58 -24.27 -7.64
CA LYS A 236 -8.80 -23.40 -6.48
C LYS A 236 -10.01 -22.48 -6.66
N ILE A 237 -10.24 -21.99 -7.89
CA ILE A 237 -11.47 -21.27 -8.23
C ILE A 237 -12.70 -22.17 -8.07
N GLU A 238 -12.63 -23.44 -8.48
CA GLU A 238 -13.74 -24.38 -8.29
C GLU A 238 -14.01 -24.66 -6.80
N LYS A 239 -12.95 -24.77 -5.98
CA LYS A 239 -13.11 -24.83 -4.52
C LYS A 239 -13.81 -23.58 -3.97
N LEU A 240 -13.50 -22.38 -4.47
CA LEU A 240 -14.19 -21.15 -4.08
C LEU A 240 -15.68 -21.21 -4.42
N LYS A 241 -16.03 -21.68 -5.63
CA LYS A 241 -17.42 -21.84 -6.06
C LYS A 241 -18.18 -22.82 -5.15
N ARG A 242 -17.60 -24.00 -4.91
CA ARG A 242 -18.23 -25.07 -4.12
C ARG A 242 -18.33 -24.76 -2.63
N ILE A 243 -17.27 -24.26 -2.00
CA ILE A 243 -17.18 -24.11 -0.53
C ILE A 243 -17.74 -22.77 -0.06
N PHE A 244 -17.52 -21.70 -0.84
CA PHE A 244 -17.89 -20.34 -0.45
C PHE A 244 -19.07 -19.78 -1.26
N GLY A 245 -19.65 -20.58 -2.17
CA GLY A 245 -20.82 -20.20 -2.95
C GLY A 245 -20.55 -19.09 -3.97
N PHE A 246 -19.30 -18.88 -4.37
CA PHE A 246 -18.97 -17.90 -5.39
C PHE A 246 -19.54 -18.30 -6.75
N LYS A 247 -20.02 -17.31 -7.50
CA LYS A 247 -20.44 -17.41 -8.88
C LYS A 247 -19.58 -16.48 -9.73
N GLU A 248 -19.32 -16.89 -10.96
CA GLU A 248 -18.57 -16.06 -11.89
C GLU A 248 -19.50 -15.06 -12.58
N ILE A 249 -19.09 -13.80 -12.62
CA ILE A 249 -19.82 -12.75 -13.35
C ILE A 249 -19.33 -12.76 -14.79
N ASN A 250 -20.23 -13.05 -15.73
CA ASN A 250 -19.95 -12.90 -17.16
C ASN A 250 -19.72 -11.41 -17.47
N MET A 251 -18.47 -11.05 -17.73
CA MET A 251 -18.11 -9.77 -18.30
C MET A 251 -18.30 -9.91 -19.81
N ASN A 252 -19.44 -9.45 -20.34
CA ASN A 252 -19.78 -9.58 -21.76
C ASN A 252 -18.63 -9.14 -22.68
N ASN A 253 -18.36 -9.96 -23.70
CA ASN A 253 -17.27 -9.72 -24.66
C ASN A 253 -17.61 -8.69 -25.75
N GLU A 254 -18.83 -8.16 -25.77
CA GLU A 254 -19.34 -7.27 -26.83
C GLU A 254 -19.00 -5.79 -26.64
N VAL A 255 -18.38 -5.43 -25.52
CA VAL A 255 -18.02 -4.05 -25.20
C VAL A 255 -16.66 -3.69 -25.81
N GLU A 256 -16.51 -2.48 -26.37
CA GLU A 256 -15.24 -1.98 -26.89
C GLU A 256 -14.12 -2.16 -25.86
N ASP A 257 -12.92 -2.55 -26.30
CA ASP A 257 -11.77 -2.78 -25.40
C ASP A 257 -11.51 -1.59 -24.46
N LYS A 258 -11.70 -0.36 -24.95
CA LYS A 258 -11.51 0.90 -24.22
C LYS A 258 -12.39 1.00 -22.98
N GLU A 259 -13.62 0.53 -23.04
CA GLU A 259 -14.59 0.62 -21.95
C GLU A 259 -14.25 -0.28 -20.76
N ARG A 260 -13.42 -1.31 -20.99
CA ARG A 260 -12.97 -2.26 -19.96
C ARG A 260 -11.89 -1.66 -19.06
N TYR A 261 -11.22 -0.60 -19.51
CA TYR A 261 -10.12 0.01 -18.77
C TYR A 261 -10.61 1.10 -17.82
N LEU A 262 -10.02 1.10 -16.64
CA LEU A 262 -10.12 2.16 -15.64
C LEU A 262 -8.76 2.83 -15.50
N ILE A 263 -8.71 4.14 -15.75
CA ILE A 263 -7.47 4.90 -15.65
C ILE A 263 -7.47 5.66 -14.32
N THR A 264 -6.42 5.49 -13.53
CA THR A 264 -6.21 6.22 -12.28
C THR A 264 -5.00 7.13 -12.42
N ILE A 265 -5.23 8.43 -12.27
CA ILE A 265 -4.18 9.45 -12.26
C ILE A 265 -3.86 9.77 -10.81
N LEU A 266 -2.61 9.61 -10.38
CA LEU A 266 -2.16 9.94 -9.04
C LEU A 266 -1.42 11.29 -9.07
N TYR A 267 -1.77 12.19 -8.16
CA TYR A 267 -1.14 13.51 -8.09
C TYR A 267 -1.03 14.03 -6.65
N LYS A 268 -0.22 15.06 -6.45
CA LYS A 268 -0.03 15.71 -5.14
C LYS A 268 -0.45 17.18 -5.16
N VAL A 269 -1.16 17.60 -4.11
CA VAL A 269 -1.43 19.02 -3.81
C VAL A 269 -1.02 19.29 -2.38
N LYS A 270 -0.09 20.24 -2.17
CA LYS A 270 0.48 20.55 -0.84
C LYS A 270 0.91 19.27 -0.10
N ASP A 271 1.60 18.38 -0.81
CA ASP A 271 2.09 17.06 -0.35
C ASP A 271 1.03 16.02 0.02
N LYS A 272 -0.26 16.35 -0.11
CA LYS A 272 -1.35 15.40 0.07
C LYS A 272 -1.58 14.63 -1.22
N LYS A 273 -1.74 13.30 -1.11
CA LYS A 273 -1.97 12.41 -2.24
C LYS A 273 -3.44 12.46 -2.65
N ASN A 274 -3.67 12.70 -3.93
CA ASN A 274 -4.98 12.76 -4.55
C ASN A 274 -5.00 11.84 -5.78
N LYS A 275 -6.20 11.55 -6.30
CA LYS A 275 -6.33 10.83 -7.56
C LYS A 275 -7.57 11.22 -8.34
N PHE A 276 -7.50 11.08 -9.65
CA PHE A 276 -8.66 10.98 -10.53
C PHE A 276 -8.85 9.53 -10.98
N LYS A 277 -10.10 9.15 -11.19
CA LYS A 277 -10.45 7.95 -11.95
C LYS A 277 -11.16 8.37 -13.22
N LEU A 278 -10.72 7.84 -14.36
CA LEU A 278 -11.26 8.11 -15.67
C LEU A 278 -11.83 6.83 -16.27
N ARG A 279 -12.90 6.97 -17.05
CA ARG A 279 -13.52 5.91 -17.84
C ARG A 279 -13.85 6.44 -19.23
N TRP A 280 -13.82 5.55 -20.21
CA TRP A 280 -14.25 5.87 -21.56
C TRP A 280 -15.77 6.10 -21.56
N ASN A 281 -16.19 7.23 -22.13
CA ASN A 281 -17.59 7.51 -22.40
C ASN A 281 -17.81 7.29 -23.90
N VAL A 282 -18.64 6.31 -24.24
CA VAL A 282 -18.90 5.89 -25.63
C VAL A 282 -19.61 7.01 -26.40
N ASP A 283 -20.64 7.60 -25.80
CA ASP A 283 -21.48 8.63 -26.44
C ASP A 283 -20.66 9.83 -26.92
N GLU A 284 -19.66 10.25 -26.14
CA GLU A 284 -18.81 11.39 -26.46
C GLU A 284 -17.43 10.99 -27.01
N GLY A 285 -17.15 9.70 -27.15
CA GLY A 285 -15.88 9.17 -27.66
C GLY A 285 -14.65 9.71 -26.92
N ARG A 286 -14.70 9.83 -25.58
CA ARG A 286 -13.60 10.39 -24.78
C ARG A 286 -13.53 9.86 -23.35
N TRP A 287 -12.34 9.90 -22.77
CA TRP A 287 -12.11 9.66 -21.35
C TRP A 287 -12.67 10.80 -20.51
N LYS A 288 -13.53 10.46 -19.55
CA LYS A 288 -14.09 11.40 -18.58
C LYS A 288 -13.65 11.08 -17.18
N ILE A 289 -13.43 12.13 -16.38
CA ILE A 289 -13.28 11.97 -14.94
C ILE A 289 -14.62 11.47 -14.39
N MET A 290 -14.57 10.29 -13.78
CA MET A 290 -15.69 9.71 -13.05
C MET A 290 -15.67 10.12 -11.58
N LYS A 291 -14.47 10.28 -11.03
CA LYS A 291 -14.28 10.51 -9.61
C LYS A 291 -13.01 11.28 -9.33
N SER A 292 -13.12 12.29 -8.47
CA SER A 292 -12.01 12.91 -7.76
C SER A 292 -11.93 12.36 -6.34
N THR A 293 -10.72 12.16 -5.83
CA THR A 293 -10.51 11.74 -4.46
C THR A 293 -9.27 12.43 -3.91
N GLU A 294 -9.43 13.04 -2.75
CA GLU A 294 -8.45 13.91 -2.14
C GLU A 294 -7.99 13.38 -0.78
N ASN A 295 -6.85 13.88 -0.32
CA ASN A 295 -6.34 13.64 1.04
C ASN A 295 -6.19 12.15 1.38
N ILE A 296 -5.79 11.33 0.40
CA ILE A 296 -5.65 9.88 0.55
C ILE A 296 -4.51 9.59 1.51
N SER A 297 -4.85 8.96 2.64
CA SER A 297 -3.89 8.58 3.67
C SER A 297 -4.05 7.11 4.04
N ARG A 298 -2.92 6.41 4.24
CA ARG A 298 -2.91 5.06 4.77
C ARG A 298 -3.08 5.12 6.29
N GLN A 299 -4.09 4.41 6.79
CA GLN A 299 -4.44 4.37 8.21
C GLN A 299 -3.98 3.06 8.85
N ALA A 300 -4.01 1.94 8.12
CA ALA A 300 -3.45 0.68 8.61
C ALA A 300 -2.93 -0.19 7.46
N ILE A 301 -1.92 -0.99 7.76
CA ILE A 301 -1.43 -2.08 6.92
C ILE A 301 -1.08 -3.27 7.82
N ILE A 302 -1.65 -4.43 7.51
CA ILE A 302 -1.44 -5.66 8.28
C ILE A 302 -1.17 -6.78 7.29
N ASP A 303 -0.08 -7.50 7.49
CA ASP A 303 0.30 -8.65 6.68
C ASP A 303 0.17 -9.93 7.50
N ILE A 304 -0.60 -10.87 6.97
CA ILE A 304 -0.83 -12.20 7.55
C ILE A 304 -0.13 -13.20 6.66
N VAL A 305 0.93 -13.82 7.19
CA VAL A 305 1.84 -14.74 6.51
C VAL A 305 1.36 -16.17 6.75
N SER A 306 1.11 -16.93 5.69
CA SER A 306 0.65 -18.31 5.73
C SER A 306 1.70 -19.22 6.35
N GLY A 307 2.97 -18.98 6.04
CA GLY A 307 4.08 -19.87 6.36
C GLY A 307 4.01 -21.20 5.61
N ARG A 308 3.22 -21.29 4.54
CA ARG A 308 3.08 -22.48 3.68
C ARG A 308 3.12 -22.04 2.22
N ASN A 309 4.03 -22.62 1.45
CA ASN A 309 4.31 -22.16 0.08
C ASN A 309 3.08 -22.28 -0.85
N GLU A 310 2.15 -23.20 -0.58
CA GLU A 310 0.95 -23.41 -1.41
C GLU A 310 -0.23 -22.49 -1.07
N LEU A 311 -0.16 -21.76 0.06
CA LEU A 311 -1.24 -20.92 0.57
C LEU A 311 -0.87 -19.44 0.47
N PRO A 312 -1.79 -18.56 0.01
CA PRO A 312 -1.48 -17.15 -0.14
C PRO A 312 -1.40 -16.44 1.21
N ASP A 313 -0.45 -15.52 1.31
CA ASP A 313 -0.41 -14.47 2.33
C ASP A 313 -1.50 -13.43 2.06
N LEU A 314 -1.86 -12.68 3.11
CA LEU A 314 -2.90 -11.67 3.06
C LEU A 314 -2.34 -10.30 3.43
N ARG A 315 -2.59 -9.29 2.58
CA ARG A 315 -2.33 -7.89 2.91
C ARG A 315 -3.63 -7.13 3.09
N PHE A 316 -3.92 -6.78 4.33
CA PHE A 316 -4.98 -5.86 4.72
C PHE A 316 -4.49 -4.42 4.64
N LEU A 317 -5.28 -3.55 4.01
CA LEU A 317 -4.99 -2.14 3.82
C LEU A 317 -6.24 -1.30 4.08
N LEU A 318 -6.13 -0.38 5.02
CA LEU A 318 -7.17 0.61 5.33
C LEU A 318 -6.67 2.01 4.98
N LYS A 319 -7.45 2.74 4.18
CA LYS A 319 -7.13 4.11 3.75
C LYS A 319 -8.27 5.06 4.07
N SER A 320 -7.96 6.24 4.60
CA SER A 320 -8.91 7.35 4.62
C SER A 320 -8.79 8.15 3.33
N GLN A 321 -9.88 8.75 2.91
CA GLN A 321 -9.93 9.63 1.75
C GLN A 321 -11.13 10.56 1.83
N HIS A 322 -11.03 11.71 1.18
CA HIS A 322 -12.16 12.61 0.96
C HIS A 322 -12.63 12.49 -0.49
N ARG A 323 -13.93 12.29 -0.69
CA ARG A 323 -14.53 12.28 -2.04
C ARG A 323 -15.18 13.63 -2.29
N SER A 324 -14.72 14.32 -3.32
CA SER A 324 -15.38 15.55 -3.78
C SER A 324 -16.78 15.20 -4.30
N SER A 325 -17.79 15.93 -3.83
CA SER A 325 -19.19 15.75 -4.26
C SER A 325 -19.40 16.17 -5.72
N SER A 326 -18.69 17.21 -6.17
CA SER A 326 -18.64 17.66 -7.54
C SER A 326 -17.25 17.50 -8.14
N ILE A 327 -17.17 17.18 -9.43
CA ILE A 327 -15.92 17.15 -10.17
C ILE A 327 -15.60 18.58 -10.60
N ASN A 328 -14.40 19.06 -10.28
CA ASN A 328 -13.97 20.40 -10.65
C ASN A 328 -13.84 20.52 -12.17
N GLU A 329 -14.58 21.46 -12.74
CA GLU A 329 -14.66 21.70 -14.19
C GLU A 329 -13.28 21.98 -14.81
N LYS A 330 -12.39 22.64 -14.08
CA LYS A 330 -11.01 22.87 -14.54
C LYS A 330 -10.31 21.54 -14.84
N TYR A 331 -10.48 20.53 -14.00
CA TYR A 331 -9.89 19.21 -14.24
C TYR A 331 -10.53 18.51 -15.44
N CYS A 332 -11.86 18.62 -15.61
CA CYS A 332 -12.53 18.10 -16.80
C CYS A 332 -11.96 18.74 -18.08
N ASN A 333 -11.84 20.07 -18.11
CA ASN A 333 -11.30 20.81 -19.25
C ASN A 333 -9.84 20.44 -19.53
N THR A 334 -9.02 20.28 -18.50
CA THR A 334 -7.65 19.77 -18.63
C THR A 334 -7.60 18.39 -19.29
N ILE A 335 -8.36 17.42 -18.80
CA ILE A 335 -8.39 16.05 -19.38
C ILE A 335 -8.91 16.08 -20.82
N ASN A 336 -9.90 16.92 -21.12
CA ASN A 336 -10.42 17.09 -22.47
C ASN A 336 -9.38 17.66 -23.44
N ASN A 337 -8.59 18.64 -22.99
CA ASN A 337 -7.55 19.26 -23.82
C ASN A 337 -6.38 18.29 -24.07
N LEU A 338 -5.99 17.50 -23.07
CA LEU A 338 -4.94 16.50 -23.22
C LEU A 338 -5.26 15.46 -24.29
N GLN A 339 -6.51 15.04 -24.38
CA GLN A 339 -6.96 14.10 -25.40
C GLN A 339 -6.95 14.65 -26.82
N LYS A 340 -6.82 15.97 -26.98
CA LYS A 340 -6.66 16.65 -28.28
C LYS A 340 -5.18 16.90 -28.62
N SER A 341 -4.26 16.62 -27.71
CA SER A 341 -2.84 16.84 -27.93
C SER A 341 -2.28 15.91 -29.01
N THR A 342 -1.29 16.40 -29.75
CA THR A 342 -0.60 15.62 -30.79
C THR A 342 0.03 14.36 -30.22
N ASN A 343 0.60 14.42 -29.01
CA ASN A 343 1.20 13.27 -28.33
C ASN A 343 0.16 12.19 -28.02
N PHE A 344 -0.99 12.58 -27.46
CA PHE A 344 -2.08 11.64 -27.19
C PHE A 344 -2.60 11.00 -28.48
N LEU A 345 -2.89 11.80 -29.52
CA LEU A 345 -3.41 11.29 -30.79
C LEU A 345 -2.43 10.32 -31.49
N LYS A 346 -1.12 10.64 -31.49
CA LYS A 346 -0.08 9.72 -31.99
C LYS A 346 -0.08 8.40 -31.23
N ARG A 347 -0.20 8.46 -29.89
CA ARG A 347 -0.24 7.27 -29.02
C ARG A 347 -1.47 6.41 -29.27
N ILE A 348 -2.65 7.03 -29.40
CA ILE A 348 -3.89 6.31 -29.73
C ILE A 348 -3.79 5.60 -31.09
N ASN A 349 -3.25 6.28 -32.10
CA ASN A 349 -3.06 5.67 -33.42
C ASN A 349 -2.10 4.48 -33.34
N SER A 350 -1.01 4.60 -32.58
CA SER A 350 -0.10 3.48 -32.31
C SER A 350 -0.79 2.32 -31.58
N ILE A 351 -1.57 2.57 -30.53
CA ILE A 351 -2.33 1.54 -29.80
C ILE A 351 -3.31 0.81 -30.72
N ASN A 352 -4.01 1.55 -31.60
CA ASN A 352 -4.95 0.96 -32.54
C ASN A 352 -4.25 0.16 -33.65
N ASN A 353 -3.15 0.68 -34.20
CA ASN A 353 -2.40 0.07 -35.30
C ASN A 353 -1.52 -1.13 -34.86
N ASN A 354 -1.07 -1.15 -33.61
CA ASN A 354 -0.34 -2.29 -33.02
C ASN A 354 -1.21 -3.55 -32.87
N LYS A 355 -2.50 -3.50 -33.25
CA LYS A 355 -3.32 -4.70 -33.47
C LYS A 355 -2.89 -5.47 -34.73
N GLU A 356 -2.14 -4.86 -35.66
CA GLU A 356 -1.83 -5.48 -36.97
C GLU A 356 -0.33 -5.57 -37.34
N ASN A 357 0.60 -4.81 -36.76
CA ASN A 357 2.04 -5.02 -37.06
C ASN A 357 2.99 -4.51 -35.97
N SER A 358 4.03 -5.29 -35.67
CA SER A 358 5.08 -4.95 -34.71
C SER A 358 6.16 -4.05 -35.34
N SER A 359 6.29 -2.79 -34.92
CA SER A 359 7.61 -2.18 -34.72
C SER A 359 7.58 -0.82 -34.00
N ASN A 360 8.53 -0.71 -33.06
CA ASN A 360 9.24 0.45 -32.53
C ASN A 360 8.53 1.56 -31.74
N TYR A 361 7.21 1.61 -31.64
CA TYR A 361 6.51 2.36 -30.59
C TYR A 361 5.40 1.50 -29.98
N ASN A 362 5.71 0.82 -28.87
CA ASN A 362 4.83 -0.15 -28.21
C ASN A 362 4.17 0.45 -26.96
N ASP A 363 3.63 1.66 -27.06
CA ASP A 363 2.91 2.23 -25.93
C ASP A 363 1.57 1.48 -25.74
N LYS A 364 1.35 0.92 -24.55
CA LYS A 364 0.14 0.16 -24.18
C LYS A 364 -0.82 0.96 -23.28
N MET A 365 -0.44 2.17 -22.90
CA MET A 365 -1.19 3.00 -21.96
C MET A 365 -1.82 4.20 -22.67
N TYR A 366 -3.09 4.51 -22.39
CA TYR A 366 -3.74 5.67 -23.00
C TYR A 366 -3.11 7.00 -22.54
N PHE A 367 -2.74 7.08 -21.26
CA PHE A 367 -2.07 8.25 -20.68
C PHE A 367 -0.74 7.83 -20.03
N ARG A 368 0.23 8.74 -20.08
CA ARG A 368 1.55 8.64 -19.44
C ARG A 368 1.70 9.73 -18.39
N GLN A 369 2.62 9.55 -17.45
CA GLN A 369 2.89 10.55 -16.40
C GLN A 369 3.31 11.89 -17.01
N GLU A 370 4.15 11.85 -18.05
CA GLU A 370 4.66 13.01 -18.80
C GLU A 370 3.56 13.86 -19.44
N ASP A 371 2.40 13.28 -19.77
CA ASP A 371 1.27 14.03 -20.35
C ASP A 371 0.77 15.14 -19.42
N PHE A 372 1.08 15.01 -18.12
CA PHE A 372 0.59 15.90 -17.07
C PHE A 372 1.66 16.87 -16.57
N ASP A 373 2.84 16.87 -17.18
CA ASP A 373 3.93 17.79 -16.82
C ASP A 373 3.50 19.24 -17.02
N GLY A 374 3.75 20.06 -15.99
CA GLY A 374 3.31 21.46 -15.97
C GLY A 374 1.82 21.69 -15.69
N ILE A 375 1.00 20.64 -15.64
CA ILE A 375 -0.45 20.74 -15.38
C ILE A 375 -0.76 20.50 -13.89
N PHE A 376 -0.32 19.35 -13.38
CA PHE A 376 -0.34 19.04 -11.95
C PHE A 376 0.87 18.19 -11.58
N ASN A 377 1.20 18.14 -10.29
CA ASN A 377 2.27 17.29 -9.78
C ASN A 377 1.82 15.82 -9.83
N CYS A 378 1.81 15.26 -11.03
CA CYS A 378 1.49 13.87 -11.33
C CYS A 378 2.61 12.99 -10.78
N THR A 379 2.24 11.95 -10.06
CA THR A 379 3.21 11.01 -9.45
C THR A 379 3.02 9.59 -9.97
N GLY A 380 2.18 9.41 -10.97
CA GLY A 380 1.98 8.13 -11.62
C GLY A 380 0.61 7.96 -12.25
N ILE A 381 0.57 7.15 -13.30
CA ILE A 381 -0.64 6.74 -14.01
C ILE A 381 -0.81 5.23 -13.87
N ARG A 382 -2.05 4.78 -13.70
CA ARG A 382 -2.40 3.36 -13.66
C ARG A 382 -3.54 3.08 -14.62
N GLN A 383 -3.40 2.08 -15.45
CA GLN A 383 -4.44 1.58 -16.33
C GLN A 383 -4.79 0.15 -15.91
N SER A 384 -5.97 -0.03 -15.33
CA SER A 384 -6.43 -1.29 -14.76
C SER A 384 -7.56 -1.91 -15.58
N ILE A 385 -7.60 -3.22 -15.69
CA ILE A 385 -8.69 -4.00 -16.29
C ILE A 385 -9.06 -5.16 -15.36
N ILE A 386 -10.36 -5.38 -15.14
CA ILE A 386 -10.85 -6.57 -14.45
C ILE A 386 -10.88 -7.72 -15.44
N LYS A 387 -10.09 -8.76 -15.19
CA LYS A 387 -9.97 -9.95 -16.05
C LYS A 387 -11.00 -11.02 -15.70
N LYS A 388 -11.33 -11.14 -14.42
CA LYS A 388 -12.28 -12.12 -13.88
C LYS A 388 -12.89 -11.57 -12.60
N GLN A 389 -14.13 -11.93 -12.33
CA GLN A 389 -14.83 -11.52 -11.13
C GLN A 389 -15.68 -12.66 -10.59
N LEU A 390 -15.54 -12.94 -9.29
CA LEU A 390 -16.34 -13.90 -8.56
C LEU A 390 -17.17 -13.17 -7.52
N ILE A 391 -18.44 -13.53 -7.34
CA ILE A 391 -19.35 -12.89 -6.38
C ILE A 391 -20.18 -13.92 -5.60
N ASN A 392 -20.45 -13.65 -4.33
CA ASN A 392 -21.47 -14.34 -3.55
C ASN A 392 -22.37 -13.32 -2.84
N ASP A 393 -23.14 -13.74 -1.83
CA ASP A 393 -24.08 -12.91 -1.10
C ASP A 393 -23.43 -11.74 -0.32
N LYS A 394 -22.16 -11.89 0.09
CA LYS A 394 -21.47 -10.93 0.99
C LYS A 394 -20.19 -10.36 0.42
N TYR A 395 -19.56 -11.04 -0.53
CA TYR A 395 -18.21 -10.75 -0.98
C TYR A 395 -18.06 -10.84 -2.50
N ARG A 396 -17.06 -10.12 -2.99
CA ARG A 396 -16.61 -10.16 -4.37
C ARG A 396 -15.10 -10.31 -4.43
N ILE A 397 -14.61 -11.13 -5.37
CA ILE A 397 -13.19 -11.29 -5.67
C ILE A 397 -12.93 -10.74 -7.06
N ASP A 398 -12.09 -9.70 -7.15
CA ASP A 398 -11.71 -9.06 -8.40
C ASP A 398 -10.28 -9.47 -8.78
N PHE A 399 -10.12 -10.04 -9.98
CA PHE A 399 -8.84 -10.33 -10.60
C PHE A 399 -8.49 -9.19 -11.56
N ILE A 400 -7.48 -8.39 -11.23
CA ILE A 400 -7.20 -7.12 -11.90
C ILE A 400 -5.78 -7.10 -12.44
N SER A 401 -5.61 -6.85 -13.73
CA SER A 401 -4.31 -6.51 -14.32
C SER A 401 -4.16 -5.00 -14.36
N THR A 402 -3.01 -4.48 -13.97
CA THR A 402 -2.71 -3.04 -13.98
C THR A 402 -1.37 -2.79 -14.66
N LEU A 403 -1.38 -1.93 -15.68
CA LEU A 403 -0.18 -1.27 -16.19
C LEU A 403 0.01 0.04 -15.45
N GLN A 404 1.24 0.37 -15.13
CA GLN A 404 1.58 1.53 -14.33
C GLN A 404 2.80 2.24 -14.88
N ASP A 405 2.71 3.56 -14.98
CA ASP A 405 3.82 4.46 -15.28
C ASP A 405 4.07 5.30 -14.01
N GLU A 406 5.23 5.09 -13.39
CA GLU A 406 5.74 5.94 -12.30
C GLU A 406 7.16 6.38 -12.65
N ASP A 407 7.37 7.69 -12.73
CA ASP A 407 8.64 8.33 -13.05
C ASP A 407 9.23 7.85 -14.39
N GLY A 408 8.36 7.61 -15.39
CA GLY A 408 8.73 7.15 -16.73
C GLY A 408 9.03 5.65 -16.81
N ILE A 409 8.86 4.91 -15.70
CA ILE A 409 9.08 3.47 -15.66
C ILE A 409 7.73 2.76 -15.77
N GLU A 410 7.57 2.00 -16.85
CA GLU A 410 6.43 1.11 -17.02
C GLU A 410 6.62 -0.19 -16.25
N THR A 411 5.59 -0.55 -15.46
CA THR A 411 5.50 -1.81 -14.73
C THR A 411 4.11 -2.42 -14.91
N SER A 412 4.01 -3.73 -14.73
CA SER A 412 2.74 -4.45 -14.79
C SER A 412 2.53 -5.29 -13.54
N GLU A 413 1.31 -5.31 -13.01
CA GLU A 413 0.96 -6.06 -11.80
C GLU A 413 -0.40 -6.74 -11.96
N ASN A 414 -0.50 -8.00 -11.54
CA ASN A 414 -1.75 -8.74 -11.45
C ASN A 414 -2.15 -8.88 -9.99
N THR A 415 -3.34 -8.43 -9.61
CA THR A 415 -3.82 -8.43 -8.22
C THR A 415 -5.11 -9.20 -8.06
N VAL A 416 -5.25 -9.92 -6.94
CA VAL A 416 -6.50 -10.56 -6.51
C VAL A 416 -6.98 -9.87 -5.25
N ASN A 417 -8.17 -9.27 -5.31
CA ASN A 417 -8.70 -8.43 -4.24
C ASN A 417 -10.02 -9.00 -3.71
N LEU A 418 -10.14 -9.18 -2.39
CA LEU A 418 -11.41 -9.45 -1.74
C LEU A 418 -12.09 -8.14 -1.33
N ILE A 419 -13.36 -8.01 -1.67
CA ILE A 419 -14.21 -6.85 -1.39
C ILE A 419 -15.43 -7.33 -0.62
N ASN A 420 -15.76 -6.66 0.48
CA ASN A 420 -17.01 -6.85 1.20
C ASN A 420 -18.10 -5.98 0.56
N LEU A 421 -19.21 -6.59 0.15
CA LEU A 421 -20.29 -5.91 -0.56
C LEU A 421 -20.98 -4.84 0.30
N SER A 422 -20.95 -4.95 1.63
CA SER A 422 -21.50 -3.90 2.52
C SER A 422 -20.76 -2.57 2.45
N TRP A 423 -19.55 -2.55 1.88
CA TRP A 423 -18.78 -1.33 1.64
C TRP A 423 -19.12 -0.69 0.30
N ILE A 424 -19.83 -1.39 -0.58
CA ILE A 424 -20.20 -0.86 -1.89
C ILE A 424 -21.36 0.09 -1.72
N SER A 425 -21.15 1.35 -2.13
CA SER A 425 -22.15 2.42 -2.05
C SER A 425 -23.14 2.46 -3.22
N SER A 426 -23.00 1.61 -4.24
CA SER A 426 -23.88 1.59 -5.44
C SER A 426 -24.71 0.30 -5.54
N SER A 427 -25.95 0.45 -6.00
CA SER A 427 -26.89 -0.65 -6.28
C SER A 427 -26.65 -1.36 -7.62
N SER A 428 -25.81 -0.83 -8.51
CA SER A 428 -25.43 -1.45 -9.79
C SER A 428 -24.30 -2.48 -9.59
N LEU A 429 -24.67 -3.76 -9.61
CA LEU A 429 -23.73 -4.91 -9.56
C LEU A 429 -22.89 -5.07 -10.84
N SER A 430 -23.31 -4.45 -11.95
CA SER A 430 -22.69 -4.55 -13.28
C SER A 430 -21.56 -3.55 -13.53
N GLU A 431 -21.36 -2.60 -12.63
CA GLU A 431 -20.37 -1.55 -12.83
C GLU A 431 -19.12 -1.81 -12.01
N CYS A 432 -17.97 -1.69 -12.67
CA CYS A 432 -16.63 -1.51 -12.08
C CYS A 432 -16.55 -0.28 -11.11
N GLU A 433 -17.69 0.38 -10.86
CA GLU A 433 -17.92 1.62 -10.14
C GLU A 433 -18.25 1.44 -8.65
N SER A 434 -18.46 0.20 -8.20
CA SER A 434 -18.72 -0.12 -6.80
C SER A 434 -17.53 0.27 -5.92
N ILE A 435 -17.53 1.51 -5.43
CA ILE A 435 -16.48 1.99 -4.53
C ILE A 435 -16.80 1.41 -3.16
N ALA A 436 -15.96 0.46 -2.75
CA ALA A 436 -15.97 -0.12 -1.42
C ALA A 436 -15.47 0.92 -0.38
N THR A 437 -16.32 1.87 -0.01
CA THR A 437 -16.07 2.84 1.06
C THR A 437 -17.16 2.87 2.11
N MET A 438 -16.78 3.16 3.35
CA MET A 438 -17.71 3.28 4.45
C MET A 438 -17.34 4.47 5.34
N ASN A 439 -18.37 5.17 5.83
CA ASN A 439 -18.20 6.18 6.87
C ASN A 439 -17.86 5.48 8.20
N PRO A 440 -16.88 5.96 8.98
CA PRO A 440 -16.49 5.33 10.24
C PRO A 440 -17.62 5.34 11.29
N ASN A 441 -18.61 6.23 11.19
CA ASN A 441 -19.79 6.28 12.06
C ASN A 441 -20.87 5.24 11.69
N ASN A 442 -20.71 4.50 10.59
CA ASN A 442 -21.62 3.43 10.24
C ASN A 442 -21.51 2.30 11.28
N SER A 443 -22.65 1.82 11.80
CA SER A 443 -22.68 0.77 12.81
C SER A 443 -22.02 -0.54 12.36
N LYS A 444 -21.94 -0.79 11.05
CA LYS A 444 -21.28 -1.96 10.46
C LYS A 444 -19.77 -1.78 10.25
N PHE A 445 -19.22 -0.58 10.44
CA PHE A 445 -17.81 -0.28 10.11
C PHE A 445 -16.84 -1.23 10.79
N SER A 446 -16.90 -1.31 12.12
CA SER A 446 -16.01 -2.13 12.93
C SER A 446 -16.16 -3.63 12.64
N ASN A 447 -17.40 -4.12 12.66
CA ASN A 447 -17.68 -5.56 12.49
C ASN A 447 -17.33 -6.03 11.08
N SER A 448 -17.65 -5.25 10.05
CA SER A 448 -17.37 -5.62 8.66
C SER A 448 -15.87 -5.70 8.37
N ILE A 449 -15.02 -4.90 9.04
CA ILE A 449 -13.56 -5.03 8.94
C ILE A 449 -13.10 -6.39 9.47
N ILE A 450 -13.53 -6.75 10.69
CA ILE A 450 -13.13 -7.99 11.36
C ILE A 450 -13.64 -9.21 10.57
N GLU A 451 -14.90 -9.19 10.16
CA GLU A 451 -15.51 -10.24 9.34
C GLU A 451 -14.76 -10.45 8.04
N SER A 452 -14.40 -9.36 7.34
CA SER A 452 -13.67 -9.45 6.07
C SER A 452 -12.29 -10.08 6.22
N ILE A 453 -11.55 -9.74 7.28
CA ILE A 453 -10.25 -10.36 7.56
C ILE A 453 -10.42 -11.85 7.88
N ASN A 454 -11.37 -12.20 8.74
CA ASN A 454 -11.62 -13.61 9.09
C ASN A 454 -12.07 -14.44 7.88
N TYR A 455 -12.89 -13.85 7.01
CA TYR A 455 -13.31 -14.49 5.76
C TYR A 455 -12.14 -14.72 4.81
N ALA A 456 -11.27 -13.72 4.62
CA ALA A 456 -10.05 -13.85 3.82
C ALA A 456 -9.10 -14.94 4.35
N ARG A 457 -8.96 -15.03 5.68
CA ARG A 457 -8.19 -16.10 6.34
C ARG A 457 -8.78 -17.47 6.05
N LYS A 458 -10.10 -17.60 6.10
CA LYS A 458 -10.79 -18.86 5.79
C LYS A 458 -10.59 -19.25 4.33
N ILE A 459 -10.65 -18.30 3.40
CA ILE A 459 -10.33 -18.51 1.99
C ILE A 459 -8.90 -19.03 1.85
N SER A 460 -7.89 -18.30 2.36
CA SER A 460 -6.47 -18.67 2.22
C SER A 460 -6.18 -20.07 2.77
N LYS A 461 -6.82 -20.49 3.87
CA LYS A 461 -6.68 -21.85 4.44
C LYS A 461 -7.31 -22.96 3.59
N THR A 462 -8.24 -22.61 2.70
CA THR A 462 -9.09 -23.59 1.99
C THR A 462 -8.62 -23.83 0.56
N ILE A 463 -8.07 -22.80 -0.11
CA ILE A 463 -7.78 -22.84 -1.55
C ILE A 463 -6.49 -23.57 -1.89
#